data_AF-A0A3M5KWP4-F1
#
_entry.id   AF-A0A3M5KWP4-F1
#
_cell.length_a   1.000
_cell.length_b   1.000
_cell.length_c   1.000
_cell.angle_alpha   90.00
_cell.angle_beta   90.00
_cell.angle_gamma   90.00
#
_symmetry.space_group_name_H-M   'P 1'
#
loop_
_entity.id
_entity.type
_entity.pdbx_description
1 polymer ?
#
loop_
_entity_poly.entity_id
_entity_poly.type
_entity_poly.pdbx_seq_one_letter_code
_entity_poly.pdbx_strand_id
1 'polypeptide(L)'
;MLDVFVLDMRSYRAGNDANLADKPGPTTAFMGREQLDWLKRELNASRAQWKVIAADMPIGLGVPDGEVSPGVQRWEAIANGNDGPALGRELEVAELLAYLRAQKIRDCVWLTADVHYCAAHHYQPDLAVFQDFDPFWEFVAGPLNAGSYGPNVLDKTFGPELVFQKAPPAQNTSPFAGFQFFGEVNIDGQTGEMTVALRDLDGVSVFERKLQPVKEVSRIV
;
A
#
# COMPACT_ATOMS: atom_id res chain seq x y z
N MET A 1 -15.47 4.21 -15.13
CA MET A 1 -15.24 2.83 -14.62
C MET A 1 -14.09 2.81 -13.62
N LEU A 2 -12.95 3.40 -13.97
CA LEU A 2 -11.76 3.48 -13.12
C LEU A 2 -11.23 4.93 -13.12
N ASP A 3 -10.84 5.43 -11.95
CA ASP A 3 -9.92 6.56 -11.81
C ASP A 3 -8.62 6.08 -11.16
N VAL A 4 -7.48 6.63 -11.59
CA VAL A 4 -6.15 6.29 -11.06
C VAL A 4 -5.53 7.54 -10.43
N PHE A 5 -5.18 7.43 -9.15
CA PHE A 5 -4.54 8.47 -8.36
C PHE A 5 -3.06 8.10 -8.21
N VAL A 6 -2.19 8.84 -8.88
CA VAL A 6 -0.74 8.58 -8.88
C VAL A 6 -0.09 9.47 -7.85
N LEU A 7 0.50 8.87 -6.82
CA LEU A 7 1.10 9.57 -5.71
C LEU A 7 2.61 9.76 -5.89
N ASP A 8 3.10 10.89 -5.39
CA ASP A 8 4.52 11.16 -5.19
C ASP A 8 4.85 11.01 -3.70
N MET A 9 5.54 9.93 -3.34
CA MET A 9 5.93 9.67 -1.96
C MET A 9 7.41 9.99 -1.70
N ARG A 10 8.03 10.81 -2.55
CA ARG A 10 9.46 11.20 -2.44
C ARG A 10 9.65 12.69 -2.28
N SER A 11 8.93 13.52 -3.03
CA SER A 11 9.18 14.97 -3.07
C SER A 11 8.86 15.70 -1.77
N TYR A 12 7.88 15.19 -1.02
CA TYR A 12 7.35 15.86 0.18
C TYR A 12 7.74 15.17 1.48
N ARG A 13 8.33 13.97 1.41
CA ARG A 13 8.60 13.19 2.62
C ARG A 13 9.72 13.81 3.45
N ALA A 14 9.58 13.69 4.76
CA ALA A 14 10.66 13.97 5.70
C ALA A 14 11.83 13.00 5.49
N GLY A 15 12.99 13.35 6.05
CA GLY A 15 14.14 12.45 6.06
C GLY A 15 13.86 11.13 6.78
N ASN A 16 14.59 10.09 6.38
CA ASN A 16 14.54 8.78 7.03
C ASN A 16 15.09 8.88 8.47
N ASP A 17 14.26 8.56 9.44
CA ASP A 17 14.54 8.64 10.88
C ASP A 17 13.97 7.41 11.62
N ALA A 18 13.83 7.48 12.95
CA ALA A 18 13.24 6.40 13.74
C ALA A 18 11.73 6.21 13.46
N ASN A 19 11.05 7.18 12.83
CA ASN A 19 9.65 7.11 12.41
C ASN A 19 8.63 6.89 13.56
N LEU A 20 8.90 7.43 14.75
CA LEU A 20 8.10 7.18 15.98
C LEU A 20 7.49 8.45 16.61
N ALA A 21 7.42 9.56 15.88
CA ALA A 21 6.80 10.78 16.40
C ALA A 21 5.29 10.59 16.63
N ASP A 22 4.77 11.04 17.77
CA ASP A 22 3.39 10.81 18.22
C ASP A 22 2.39 11.85 17.70
N LYS A 23 2.86 12.88 16.99
CA LYS A 23 2.05 13.99 16.50
C LYS A 23 2.46 14.39 15.09
N PRO A 24 1.51 14.85 14.26
CA PRO A 24 1.83 15.40 12.96
C PRO A 24 2.80 16.57 13.05
N GLY A 25 3.79 16.61 12.16
CA GLY A 25 4.78 17.66 12.07
C GLY A 25 5.73 17.49 10.88
N PRO A 26 6.76 18.34 10.76
CA PRO A 26 7.70 18.30 9.63
C PRO A 26 8.43 16.96 9.47
N THR A 27 8.60 16.19 10.54
CA THR A 27 9.28 14.88 10.52
C THR A 27 8.35 13.72 10.19
N THR A 28 7.04 13.93 10.20
CA THR A 28 6.03 12.88 9.92
C THR A 28 5.43 12.98 8.52
N ALA A 29 5.79 14.01 7.75
CA ALA A 29 5.31 14.18 6.39
C ALA A 29 5.82 13.03 5.51
N PHE A 30 4.93 12.48 4.68
CA PHE A 30 5.29 11.46 3.69
C PHE A 30 4.74 11.79 2.30
N MET A 31 3.41 11.84 2.16
CA MET A 31 2.74 12.42 0.99
C MET A 31 2.78 13.95 1.05
N GLY A 32 2.83 14.52 2.26
CA GLY A 32 2.77 15.95 2.49
C GLY A 32 1.33 16.48 2.40
N ARG A 33 1.10 17.63 3.07
CA ARG A 33 -0.24 18.14 3.33
C ARG A 33 -1.05 18.44 2.07
N GLU A 34 -0.43 19.11 1.11
CA GLU A 34 -1.07 19.52 -0.14
C GLU A 34 -1.56 18.31 -0.94
N GLN A 35 -0.72 17.30 -1.10
CA GLN A 35 -1.07 16.08 -1.82
C GLN A 35 -2.11 15.26 -1.08
N LEU A 36 -2.02 15.15 0.25
CA LEU A 36 -3.02 14.42 1.03
C LEU A 36 -4.40 15.08 0.96
N ASP A 37 -4.46 16.42 1.00
CA ASP A 37 -5.72 17.16 0.84
C ASP A 37 -6.27 17.08 -0.59
N TRP A 38 -5.40 17.13 -1.60
CA TRP A 38 -5.76 16.85 -2.99
C TRP A 38 -6.36 15.45 -3.12
N LEU A 39 -5.68 14.42 -2.61
CA LEU A 39 -6.10 13.03 -2.73
C LEU A 39 -7.48 12.80 -2.10
N LYS A 40 -7.70 13.33 -0.90
CA LYS A 40 -9.00 13.28 -0.21
C LYS A 40 -10.10 13.92 -1.04
N ARG A 41 -9.84 15.12 -1.57
CA ARG A 41 -10.81 15.86 -2.39
C ARG A 41 -11.15 15.11 -3.67
N GLU A 42 -10.15 14.65 -4.42
CA GLU A 42 -10.37 13.99 -5.70
C GLU A 42 -11.01 12.60 -5.54
N LEU A 43 -10.63 11.83 -4.50
CA LEU A 43 -11.29 10.56 -4.17
C LEU A 43 -12.77 10.75 -3.83
N ASN A 44 -13.11 11.82 -3.10
CA ASN A 44 -14.49 12.15 -2.76
C ASN A 44 -15.30 12.68 -3.97
N ALA A 45 -14.63 13.37 -4.90
CA ALA A 45 -15.25 13.87 -6.12
C ALA A 45 -15.43 12.79 -7.18
N SER A 46 -14.62 11.73 -7.17
CA SER A 46 -14.69 10.63 -8.12
C SER A 46 -16.07 9.97 -8.14
N ARG A 47 -16.52 9.62 -9.34
CA ARG A 47 -17.73 8.82 -9.60
C ARG A 47 -17.38 7.48 -10.25
N ALA A 48 -16.10 7.15 -10.38
CA ALA A 48 -15.67 5.86 -10.87
C ALA A 48 -16.01 4.76 -9.87
N GLN A 49 -16.29 3.56 -10.38
CA GLN A 49 -16.45 2.37 -9.55
C GLN A 49 -15.16 2.14 -8.77
N TRP A 50 -14.07 1.84 -9.48
CA TRP A 50 -12.78 1.59 -8.88
C TRP A 50 -11.96 2.87 -8.75
N LYS A 51 -11.25 2.98 -7.62
CA LYS A 51 -10.31 4.06 -7.32
C LYS A 51 -8.97 3.41 -7.03
N VAL A 52 -8.08 3.38 -8.03
CA VAL A 52 -6.76 2.80 -7.85
C VAL A 52 -5.81 3.86 -7.35
N ILE A 53 -5.17 3.61 -6.21
CA ILE A 53 -4.15 4.47 -5.63
C ILE A 53 -2.80 3.84 -5.96
N ALA A 54 -2.10 4.41 -6.94
CA ALA A 54 -0.75 4.01 -7.33
C ALA A 54 0.24 4.76 -6.44
N ALA A 55 0.84 4.03 -5.50
CA ALA A 55 1.76 4.53 -4.51
C ALA A 55 3.15 3.92 -4.73
N ASP A 56 4.20 4.72 -4.59
CA ASP A 56 5.59 4.26 -4.79
C ASP A 56 5.96 3.17 -3.76
N MET A 57 5.67 3.45 -2.48
CA MET A 57 6.07 2.62 -1.35
C MET A 57 4.89 1.91 -0.68
N PRO A 58 5.14 0.76 -0.03
CA PRO A 58 4.09 -0.04 0.62
C PRO A 58 3.56 0.60 1.90
N ILE A 59 2.33 0.23 2.27
CA ILE A 59 1.62 0.80 3.43
C ILE A 59 2.10 0.21 4.75
N GLY A 60 2.15 -1.13 4.84
CA GLY A 60 2.40 -1.85 6.09
C GLY A 60 3.66 -2.70 6.09
N LEU A 61 4.46 -2.68 5.02
CA LEU A 61 5.75 -3.37 5.00
C LEU A 61 6.83 -2.50 5.61
N GLY A 62 7.55 -3.05 6.57
CA GLY A 62 8.75 -2.43 7.10
C GLY A 62 9.87 -2.34 6.05
N VAL A 63 10.37 -1.14 5.77
CA VAL A 63 11.50 -0.91 4.84
C VAL A 63 12.69 -0.30 5.61
N PRO A 64 13.64 -1.12 6.11
CA PRO A 64 14.82 -0.64 6.85
C PRO A 64 15.79 0.16 5.98
N ASP A 65 16.35 1.23 6.55
CA ASP A 65 17.41 2.06 5.95
C ASP A 65 18.61 2.24 6.91
N GLY A 66 19.03 1.13 7.52
CA GLY A 66 20.08 1.09 8.53
C GLY A 66 19.63 1.61 9.89
N GLU A 67 20.47 2.40 10.54
CA GLU A 67 20.24 2.88 11.91
C GLU A 67 20.44 4.39 12.02
N VAL A 68 19.63 5.05 12.85
CA VAL A 68 19.86 6.45 13.26
C VAL A 68 20.89 6.54 14.40
N SER A 69 20.96 5.51 15.23
CA SER A 69 21.93 5.30 16.31
C SER A 69 21.96 3.79 16.65
N PRO A 70 23.00 3.27 17.32
CA PRO A 70 23.11 1.84 17.61
C PRO A 70 21.83 1.24 18.21
N GLY A 71 21.24 0.25 17.53
CA GLY A 71 20.00 -0.42 17.96
C GLY A 71 18.70 0.35 17.71
N VAL A 72 18.75 1.51 17.06
CA VAL A 72 17.57 2.29 16.66
C VAL A 72 17.48 2.30 15.15
N GLN A 73 16.54 1.50 14.64
CA GLN A 73 16.31 1.32 13.22
C GLN A 73 15.88 2.64 12.56
N ARG A 74 16.39 2.87 11.35
CA ARG A 74 15.94 3.92 10.45
C ARG A 74 14.95 3.32 9.46
N TRP A 75 13.87 4.04 9.18
CA TRP A 75 12.81 3.58 8.28
C TRP A 75 12.68 4.45 7.05
N GLU A 76 12.54 3.81 5.89
CA GLU A 76 12.36 4.48 4.61
C GLU A 76 10.89 4.75 4.28
N ALA A 77 10.04 3.74 4.44
CA ALA A 77 8.65 3.77 4.00
C ALA A 77 7.70 4.29 5.11
N ILE A 78 6.42 3.93 4.98
CA ILE A 78 5.33 4.34 5.89
C ILE A 78 5.49 3.66 7.25
N ALA A 79 5.57 2.32 7.24
CA ALA A 79 5.64 1.52 8.45
C ALA A 79 6.89 1.83 9.27
N ASN A 80 6.75 1.80 10.59
CA ASN A 80 7.80 2.10 11.55
C ASN A 80 8.22 0.90 12.42
N GLY A 81 7.67 -0.29 12.14
CA GLY A 81 7.95 -1.54 12.86
C GLY A 81 7.43 -1.54 14.30
N ASN A 82 6.64 -0.55 14.68
CA ASN A 82 5.92 -0.53 15.94
C ASN A 82 4.53 -1.10 15.67
N ASP A 83 4.30 -2.33 16.11
CA ASP A 83 3.01 -3.03 16.08
C ASP A 83 1.91 -2.37 16.95
N GLY A 84 1.98 -1.06 17.19
CA GLY A 84 1.14 -0.27 18.08
C GLY A 84 0.22 0.69 17.34
N PRO A 85 -0.24 1.77 18.01
CA PRO A 85 -0.98 2.84 17.35
C PRO A 85 -0.13 3.52 16.25
N ALA A 86 -0.78 4.11 15.26
CA ALA A 86 -0.10 4.82 14.18
C ALA A 86 0.82 5.93 14.71
N LEU A 87 2.08 5.92 14.26
CA LEU A 87 3.10 6.91 14.60
C LEU A 87 3.89 7.34 13.37
N GLY A 88 4.57 8.48 13.47
CA GLY A 88 5.42 8.99 12.42
C GLY A 88 4.65 9.15 11.10
N ARG A 89 5.19 8.58 10.03
CA ARG A 89 4.64 8.67 8.67
C ARG A 89 3.35 7.88 8.47
N GLU A 90 3.01 6.97 9.38
CA GLU A 90 1.71 6.27 9.38
C GLU A 90 0.55 7.22 9.66
N LEU A 91 0.80 8.35 10.32
CA LEU A 91 -0.25 9.31 10.70
C LEU A 91 -1.01 9.85 9.49
N GLU A 92 -0.32 10.12 8.38
CA GLU A 92 -0.97 10.58 7.14
C GLU A 92 -1.86 9.50 6.51
N VAL A 93 -1.44 8.22 6.59
CA VAL A 93 -2.24 7.08 6.12
C VAL A 93 -3.44 6.85 7.03
N ALA A 94 -3.26 6.89 8.35
CA ALA A 94 -4.35 6.79 9.31
C ALA A 94 -5.41 7.88 9.07
N GLU A 95 -4.96 9.13 8.84
CA GLU A 95 -5.82 10.27 8.52
C GLU A 95 -6.56 10.10 7.18
N LEU A 96 -5.92 9.49 6.18
CA LEU A 96 -6.54 9.16 4.90
C LEU A 96 -7.60 8.08 5.06
N LEU A 97 -7.25 6.95 5.67
CA LEU A 97 -8.12 5.79 5.83
C LEU A 97 -9.38 6.13 6.64
N ALA A 98 -9.24 6.88 7.73
CA ALA A 98 -10.38 7.39 8.50
C ALA A 98 -11.27 8.30 7.67
N TYR A 99 -10.68 9.17 6.84
CA TYR A 99 -11.44 10.03 5.95
C TYR A 99 -12.23 9.22 4.91
N LEU A 100 -11.61 8.23 4.26
CA LEU A 100 -12.29 7.38 3.28
C LEU A 100 -13.48 6.66 3.90
N ARG A 101 -13.30 6.09 5.09
CA ARG A 101 -14.38 5.46 5.85
C ARG A 101 -15.50 6.44 6.18
N ALA A 102 -15.17 7.60 6.74
CA ALA A 102 -16.14 8.61 7.15
C ALA A 102 -16.97 9.15 5.97
N GLN A 103 -16.32 9.36 4.82
CA GLN A 103 -16.98 9.79 3.58
C GLN A 103 -17.61 8.64 2.79
N LYS A 104 -17.47 7.39 3.26
CA LYS A 104 -17.93 6.17 2.60
C LYS A 104 -17.39 6.04 1.17
N ILE A 105 -16.14 6.41 0.97
CA ILE A 105 -15.43 6.23 -0.29
C ILE A 105 -14.99 4.76 -0.34
N ARG A 106 -15.57 4.01 -1.28
CA ARG A 106 -15.40 2.55 -1.44
C ARG A 106 -14.63 2.21 -2.71
N ASP A 107 -14.30 0.92 -2.84
CA ASP A 107 -13.62 0.31 -3.99
C ASP A 107 -12.24 0.92 -4.26
N CYS A 108 -11.51 1.21 -3.18
CA CYS A 108 -10.13 1.64 -3.22
C CYS A 108 -9.19 0.43 -3.26
N VAL A 109 -8.24 0.43 -4.19
CA VAL A 109 -7.19 -0.60 -4.30
C VAL A 109 -5.84 0.09 -4.36
N TRP A 110 -4.89 -0.36 -3.55
CA TRP A 110 -3.52 0.16 -3.54
C TRP A 110 -2.63 -0.72 -4.40
N LEU A 111 -1.85 -0.07 -5.28
CA LEU A 111 -0.78 -0.70 -6.05
C LEU A 111 0.53 -0.08 -5.60
N THR A 112 1.46 -0.91 -5.13
CA THR A 112 2.74 -0.48 -4.56
C THR A 112 3.92 -1.24 -5.14
N ALA A 113 5.13 -0.72 -4.95
CA ALA A 113 6.36 -1.30 -5.48
C ALA A 113 7.50 -1.20 -4.44
N ASP A 114 8.67 -0.70 -4.86
CA ASP A 114 9.87 -0.40 -4.03
C ASP A 114 10.61 -1.59 -3.42
N VAL A 115 9.92 -2.61 -2.88
CA VAL A 115 10.54 -3.66 -2.04
C VAL A 115 11.15 -4.85 -2.80
N HIS A 116 11.06 -4.86 -4.12
CA HIS A 116 11.73 -5.83 -5.01
C HIS A 116 11.35 -7.31 -4.80
N TYR A 117 10.07 -7.56 -4.53
CA TYR A 117 9.37 -8.84 -4.69
C TYR A 117 7.88 -8.57 -4.89
N CYS A 118 7.07 -9.59 -5.20
CA CYS A 118 5.62 -9.40 -5.32
C CYS A 118 4.86 -10.01 -4.13
N ALA A 119 3.79 -9.34 -3.73
CA ALA A 119 2.95 -9.73 -2.62
C ALA A 119 1.52 -9.20 -2.76
N ALA A 120 0.59 -9.85 -2.06
CA ALA A 120 -0.78 -9.39 -1.90
C ALA A 120 -1.13 -9.35 -0.41
N HIS A 121 -1.55 -8.18 0.05
CA HIS A 121 -1.95 -7.95 1.43
C HIS A 121 -3.41 -7.52 1.50
N HIS A 122 -4.14 -8.06 2.47
CA HIS A 122 -5.50 -7.64 2.77
C HIS A 122 -5.53 -6.99 4.15
N TYR A 123 -5.78 -5.69 4.18
CA TYR A 123 -5.80 -4.91 5.41
C TYR A 123 -7.18 -5.01 6.05
N GLN A 124 -7.23 -5.45 7.31
CA GLN A 124 -8.49 -5.70 8.03
C GLN A 124 -8.49 -4.99 9.38
N PRO A 125 -9.50 -4.15 9.68
CA PRO A 125 -9.58 -3.44 10.95
C PRO A 125 -9.57 -4.37 12.17
N ASP A 126 -10.17 -5.56 12.06
CA ASP A 126 -10.21 -6.54 13.15
C ASP A 126 -8.84 -7.16 13.47
N LEU A 127 -7.87 -7.06 12.56
CA LEU A 127 -6.48 -7.47 12.76
C LEU A 127 -5.57 -6.29 13.13
N ALA A 128 -6.09 -5.07 13.11
CA ALA A 128 -5.33 -3.84 13.24
C ALA A 128 -5.40 -3.24 14.66
N VAL A 129 -4.37 -2.48 15.01
CA VAL A 129 -4.42 -1.62 16.21
C VAL A 129 -5.18 -0.33 15.91
N PHE A 130 -4.93 0.32 14.76
CA PHE A 130 -5.73 1.41 14.27
C PHE A 130 -6.94 0.86 13.51
N GLN A 131 -8.16 1.05 14.01
CA GLN A 131 -9.35 0.36 13.46
C GLN A 131 -10.32 1.27 12.68
N ASP A 132 -10.03 2.57 12.55
CA ASP A 132 -10.94 3.52 11.89
C ASP A 132 -10.73 3.51 10.36
N PHE A 133 -10.98 2.37 9.72
CA PHE A 133 -10.91 2.22 8.27
C PHE A 133 -11.84 1.09 7.76
N ASP A 134 -12.10 1.05 6.46
CA ASP A 134 -12.78 -0.09 5.81
C ASP A 134 -11.73 -1.02 5.18
N PRO A 135 -11.94 -2.35 5.13
CA PRO A 135 -10.97 -3.28 4.53
C PRO A 135 -10.59 -2.91 3.09
N PHE A 136 -9.31 -3.09 2.75
CA PHE A 136 -8.79 -2.81 1.41
C PHE A 136 -7.65 -3.76 1.03
N TRP A 137 -7.38 -3.83 -0.27
CA TRP A 137 -6.27 -4.61 -0.82
C TRP A 137 -5.09 -3.72 -1.21
N GLU A 138 -3.91 -4.22 -0.92
CA GLU A 138 -2.64 -3.75 -1.49
C GLU A 138 -2.03 -4.88 -2.31
N PHE A 139 -1.59 -4.55 -3.53
CA PHE A 139 -0.79 -5.44 -4.37
C PHE A 139 0.57 -4.81 -4.60
N VAL A 140 1.60 -5.48 -4.10
CA VAL A 140 2.99 -5.12 -4.32
C VAL A 140 3.47 -5.84 -5.57
N ALA A 141 3.96 -5.10 -6.56
CA ALA A 141 4.50 -5.67 -7.79
C ALA A 141 5.89 -5.09 -8.12
N GLY A 142 6.86 -5.97 -8.26
CA GLY A 142 8.22 -5.62 -8.64
C GLY A 142 9.25 -6.64 -8.17
N PRO A 143 10.51 -6.50 -8.59
CA PRO A 143 10.98 -5.51 -9.55
C PRO A 143 10.80 -6.05 -10.97
N LEU A 144 10.62 -5.14 -11.94
CA LEU A 144 10.61 -5.53 -13.35
C LEU A 144 12.03 -5.81 -13.86
N ASN A 145 13.03 -5.07 -13.35
CA ASN A 145 14.45 -5.30 -13.61
C ASN A 145 15.34 -4.64 -12.55
N ALA A 146 15.49 -5.25 -11.37
CA ALA A 146 16.42 -4.83 -10.32
C ALA A 146 16.86 -6.04 -9.48
N GLY A 147 17.88 -5.86 -8.63
CA GLY A 147 18.24 -6.89 -7.65
C GLY A 147 17.04 -7.22 -6.77
N SER A 148 16.69 -8.49 -6.59
CA SER A 148 15.51 -8.89 -5.81
C SER A 148 15.83 -8.91 -4.31
N TYR A 149 14.86 -8.49 -3.48
CA TYR A 149 14.99 -8.43 -2.01
C TYR A 149 13.75 -9.01 -1.31
N GLY A 150 13.74 -8.93 0.02
CA GLY A 150 12.62 -9.35 0.86
C GLY A 150 12.63 -10.84 1.20
N PRO A 151 11.55 -11.37 1.77
CA PRO A 151 10.33 -10.64 2.13
C PRO A 151 10.57 -9.71 3.33
N ASN A 152 9.86 -8.58 3.35
CA ASN A 152 9.90 -7.63 4.46
C ASN A 152 8.87 -8.02 5.54
N VAL A 153 9.03 -7.46 6.75
CA VAL A 153 8.17 -7.79 7.90
C VAL A 153 6.90 -6.93 7.91
N LEU A 154 5.79 -7.61 8.23
CA LEU A 154 4.47 -7.09 8.61
C LEU A 154 4.48 -6.11 9.79
N ASP A 155 4.14 -4.83 9.61
CA ASP A 155 3.73 -3.93 10.71
C ASP A 155 2.22 -4.07 10.99
N LYS A 156 1.84 -4.23 12.26
CA LYS A 156 0.45 -4.49 12.68
C LYS A 156 -0.42 -3.25 12.85
N THR A 157 0.10 -2.04 12.68
CA THR A 157 -0.66 -0.78 12.85
C THR A 157 -1.98 -0.81 12.10
N PHE A 158 -1.95 -1.23 10.83
CA PHE A 158 -3.11 -1.33 9.95
C PHE A 158 -3.60 -2.76 9.68
N GLY A 159 -3.10 -3.74 10.44
CA GLY A 159 -3.57 -5.14 10.39
C GLY A 159 -3.52 -5.81 9.02
N PRO A 160 -2.39 -5.79 8.28
CA PRO A 160 -2.27 -6.52 7.03
C PRO A 160 -2.26 -8.04 7.27
N GLU A 161 -3.10 -8.76 6.53
CA GLU A 161 -2.98 -10.19 6.32
C GLU A 161 -2.07 -10.47 5.11
N LEU A 162 -1.03 -11.29 5.30
CA LEU A 162 -0.22 -11.80 4.19
C LEU A 162 -0.97 -12.92 3.45
N VAL A 163 -1.55 -12.58 2.30
CA VAL A 163 -2.31 -13.54 1.48
C VAL A 163 -1.40 -14.26 0.49
N PHE A 164 -0.41 -13.56 -0.06
CA PHE A 164 0.56 -14.12 -0.99
C PHE A 164 1.87 -13.33 -0.95
N GLN A 165 3.00 -14.03 -1.11
CA GLN A 165 4.28 -13.41 -1.47
C GLN A 165 5.13 -14.37 -2.28
N LYS A 166 5.95 -13.82 -3.19
CA LYS A 166 7.00 -14.55 -3.88
C LYS A 166 8.26 -13.69 -3.93
N ALA A 167 9.24 -14.07 -3.12
CA ALA A 167 10.51 -13.38 -2.91
C ALA A 167 11.69 -14.29 -3.31
N PRO A 168 12.89 -13.73 -3.59
CA PRO A 168 14.08 -14.50 -3.89
C PRO A 168 14.56 -15.33 -2.67
N PRO A 169 15.37 -16.37 -2.89
CA PRO A 169 15.94 -17.17 -1.80
C PRO A 169 17.04 -16.44 -1.01
N ALA A 170 17.58 -15.33 -1.55
CA ALA A 170 18.60 -14.51 -0.92
C ALA A 170 18.42 -13.02 -1.27
N GLN A 171 18.86 -12.13 -0.39
CA GLN A 171 18.84 -10.69 -0.62
C GLN A 171 19.76 -10.30 -1.79
N ASN A 172 19.39 -9.23 -2.49
CA ASN A 172 20.14 -8.68 -3.63
C ASN A 172 20.45 -9.73 -4.71
N THR A 173 19.50 -10.62 -4.97
CA THR A 173 19.65 -11.63 -6.01
C THR A 173 19.59 -10.98 -7.40
N SER A 174 20.45 -11.42 -8.32
CA SER A 174 20.51 -10.88 -9.69
C SER A 174 19.15 -10.97 -10.41
N PRO A 175 18.78 -9.98 -11.26
CA PRO A 175 17.62 -10.09 -12.14
C PRO A 175 17.57 -11.39 -12.97
N PHE A 176 18.75 -11.92 -13.34
CA PHE A 176 18.86 -13.18 -14.10
C PHE A 176 18.45 -14.43 -13.32
N ALA A 177 18.23 -14.33 -12.01
CA ALA A 177 17.75 -15.46 -11.21
C ALA A 177 16.24 -15.71 -11.32
N GLY A 178 15.51 -14.90 -12.10
CA GLY A 178 14.10 -15.12 -12.42
C GLY A 178 13.09 -14.63 -11.37
N PHE A 179 13.54 -13.90 -10.33
CA PHE A 179 12.66 -13.29 -9.33
C PHE A 179 12.29 -11.85 -9.69
N GLN A 180 11.79 -11.68 -10.92
CA GLN A 180 11.29 -10.40 -11.43
C GLN A 180 9.79 -10.53 -11.65
N PHE A 181 9.05 -9.48 -11.33
CA PHE A 181 7.59 -9.51 -11.29
C PHE A 181 6.97 -8.22 -11.81
N PHE A 182 5.75 -8.34 -12.32
CA PHE A 182 4.92 -7.20 -12.68
C PHE A 182 3.44 -7.51 -12.41
N GLY A 183 2.63 -6.45 -12.30
CA GLY A 183 1.20 -6.56 -12.05
C GLY A 183 0.37 -6.34 -13.30
N GLU A 184 -0.79 -7.00 -13.39
CA GLU A 184 -1.81 -6.76 -14.41
C GLU A 184 -3.16 -6.58 -13.73
N VAL A 185 -3.92 -5.56 -14.13
CA VAL A 185 -5.26 -5.28 -13.62
C VAL A 185 -6.23 -5.27 -14.79
N ASN A 186 -7.23 -6.15 -14.74
CA ASN A 186 -8.31 -6.23 -15.70
C ASN A 186 -9.64 -5.91 -15.02
N ILE A 187 -10.50 -5.11 -15.65
CA ILE A 187 -11.85 -4.84 -15.16
C ILE A 187 -12.84 -5.30 -16.22
N ASP A 188 -13.74 -6.19 -15.83
CA ASP A 188 -14.83 -6.62 -16.71
C ASP A 188 -15.83 -5.48 -16.92
N GLY A 189 -16.08 -5.11 -18.17
CA GLY A 189 -16.90 -3.94 -18.51
C GLY A 189 -18.39 -4.10 -18.24
N GLN A 190 -18.89 -5.33 -18.02
CA GLN A 190 -20.32 -5.58 -17.77
C GLN A 190 -20.62 -5.68 -16.28
N THR A 191 -19.76 -6.35 -15.52
CA THR A 191 -19.94 -6.65 -14.10
C THR A 191 -19.19 -5.68 -13.20
N GLY A 192 -18.14 -5.03 -13.71
CA GLY A 192 -17.21 -4.24 -12.92
C GLY A 192 -16.27 -5.07 -12.06
N GLU A 193 -16.25 -6.41 -12.16
CA GLU A 193 -15.27 -7.25 -11.43
C GLU A 193 -13.83 -6.84 -11.80
N MET A 194 -13.00 -6.55 -10.80
CA MET A 194 -11.58 -6.31 -10.99
C MET A 194 -10.80 -7.60 -10.73
N THR A 195 -9.95 -8.01 -11.66
CA THR A 195 -8.99 -9.09 -11.48
C THR A 195 -7.59 -8.48 -11.43
N VAL A 196 -6.87 -8.70 -10.34
CA VAL A 196 -5.47 -8.31 -10.17
C VAL A 196 -4.61 -9.57 -10.22
N ALA A 197 -3.66 -9.62 -11.15
CA ALA A 197 -2.70 -10.71 -11.29
C ALA A 197 -1.28 -10.21 -11.04
N LEU A 198 -0.50 -11.00 -10.30
CA LEU A 198 0.95 -10.85 -10.17
C LEU A 198 1.59 -11.88 -11.09
N ARG A 199 2.47 -11.42 -11.99
CA ARG A 199 3.11 -12.24 -13.01
C ARG A 199 4.62 -12.29 -12.78
N ASP A 200 5.24 -13.42 -13.12
CA ASP A 200 6.71 -13.52 -13.21
C ASP A 200 7.24 -13.01 -14.57
N LEU A 201 8.56 -13.04 -14.75
CA LEU A 201 9.26 -12.56 -15.95
C LEU A 201 8.78 -13.22 -17.25
N ASP A 202 8.28 -14.46 -17.20
CA ASP A 202 7.77 -15.18 -18.36
C ASP A 202 6.30 -14.84 -18.64
N GLY A 203 5.70 -13.94 -17.86
CA GLY A 203 4.30 -13.53 -17.95
C GLY A 203 3.33 -14.54 -17.32
N VAL A 204 3.83 -15.56 -16.64
CA VAL A 204 2.99 -16.55 -15.96
C VAL A 204 2.40 -15.93 -14.70
N SER A 205 1.08 -16.04 -14.52
CA SER A 205 0.42 -15.61 -13.29
C SER A 205 0.85 -16.49 -12.13
N VAL A 206 1.50 -15.90 -11.14
CA VAL A 206 1.92 -16.57 -9.90
C VAL A 206 0.88 -16.38 -8.79
N PHE A 207 0.00 -15.39 -8.95
CA PHE A 207 -1.12 -15.12 -8.06
C PHE A 207 -2.20 -14.32 -8.80
N GLU A 208 -3.48 -14.62 -8.51
CA GLU A 208 -4.62 -13.87 -9.02
C GLU A 208 -5.65 -13.64 -7.93
N ARG A 209 -6.20 -12.42 -7.87
CA ARG A 209 -7.30 -12.06 -6.97
C ARG A 209 -8.41 -11.35 -7.74
N LYS A 210 -9.63 -11.87 -7.58
CA LYS A 210 -10.85 -11.24 -8.05
C LYS A 210 -11.49 -10.42 -6.94
N LEU A 211 -11.82 -9.17 -7.24
CA LEU A 211 -12.43 -8.20 -6.36
C LEU A 211 -13.80 -7.82 -6.91
N GLN A 212 -14.81 -7.96 -6.07
CA GLN A 212 -16.18 -7.54 -6.40
C GLN A 212 -16.36 -6.08 -6.01
N PRO A 213 -17.00 -5.26 -6.87
CA PRO A 213 -17.44 -3.93 -6.46
C PRO A 213 -18.36 -4.01 -5.25
N VAL A 214 -18.23 -3.06 -4.33
CA VAL A 214 -19.17 -2.91 -3.23
C VAL A 214 -20.56 -2.62 -3.81
N LYS A 215 -21.52 -3.49 -3.52
CA LYS A 215 -22.91 -3.25 -3.89
C LYS A 215 -23.48 -2.16 -3.00
N GLU A 216 -23.80 -1.00 -3.59
CA GLU A 216 -24.62 -0.01 -2.88
C GLU A 216 -26.00 -0.62 -2.64
N VAL A 217 -26.37 -0.83 -1.37
CA VAL A 217 -27.78 -1.07 -1.03
C VAL A 217 -28.49 0.25 -1.27
N SER A 218 -29.19 0.35 -2.39
CA SER A 218 -30.04 1.50 -2.70
C SER A 218 -30.98 1.68 -1.52
N ARG A 219 -30.87 2.81 -0.81
CA ARG A 219 -31.92 3.22 0.11
C ARG A 219 -33.15 3.48 -0.75
N ILE A 220 -34.11 2.57 -0.70
CA ILE A 220 -35.47 2.86 -1.15
C ILE A 220 -35.90 4.05 -0.30
N VAL A 221 -36.05 5.21 -0.95
CA VAL A 221 -36.65 6.41 -0.35
C VAL A 221 -38.16 6.26 -0.41
#